data_AF-A0A959F0K6-F1
#
_entry.id   AF-A0A959F0K6-F1
#
_cell.length_a   1.000
_cell.length_b   1.000
_cell.length_c   1.000
_cell.angle_alpha   90.00
_cell.angle_beta   90.00
_cell.angle_gamma   90.00
#
_symmetry.space_group_name_H-M   'P 1'
#
loop_
_entity.id
_entity.type
_entity.pdbx_description
1 polymer ?
#
loop_
_entity_poly.entity_id
_entity_poly.type
_entity_poly.pdbx_seq_one_letter_code
_entity_poly.pdbx_strand_id
1 'polypeptide(L)'
;MEPTLQKYRIPLFIASALFVVWAVLALMDFKNYTYLGHELDGLKVSQVDEGSPMEAAGLQVGDRLISWDGIAVENTKALNQQKRSVPGQTAVVVVERNGEQLELTPVYAPLPGKFLKGNYAVLAMVMVFLLFGVLALISIGTRAAFFFGLFAILLGGFLSRGPYFASEILRNIFNVLEIWLLLLSFVFLIKFLMNYPSSRNWASSRTGKWVIWGPAVVLGVFVSYLFLFMPDSTEGLRSMVNLLLPAILLFYFVWAIVLMMQNYLKASAEDRKKKGLGLMLMGVVLGFLPIVIGIAVNVIDATVVLPGDDFYILFFTLIPLSFFLALRRGTT
;
A
#
# COMPACT_ATOMS: atom_id res chain seq x y z
N MET A 1 31.39 1.07 2.30
CA MET A 1 30.39 1.10 1.21
C MET A 1 31.17 1.05 -0.09
N GLU A 2 30.82 0.21 -1.06
CA GLU A 2 31.50 0.23 -2.37
C GLU A 2 31.50 1.68 -2.90
N PRO A 3 32.64 2.21 -3.38
CA PRO A 3 32.75 3.62 -3.82
C PRO A 3 31.68 4.01 -4.84
N THR A 4 31.25 3.05 -5.66
CA THR A 4 30.22 3.20 -6.69
C THR A 4 28.83 3.52 -6.14
N LEU A 5 28.50 3.09 -4.91
CA LEU A 5 27.20 3.30 -4.29
C LEU A 5 27.15 4.57 -3.45
N GLN A 6 28.29 5.06 -2.98
CA GLN A 6 28.38 6.20 -2.06
C GLN A 6 27.77 7.48 -2.63
N LYS A 7 27.86 7.66 -3.96
CA LYS A 7 27.26 8.80 -4.68
C LYS A 7 25.72 8.89 -4.56
N TYR A 8 25.04 7.80 -4.24
CA TYR A 8 23.58 7.76 -4.12
C TYR A 8 23.06 8.09 -2.71
N ARG A 9 23.95 8.24 -1.71
CA ARG A 9 23.53 8.48 -0.31
C ARG A 9 22.74 9.77 -0.13
N ILE A 10 23.27 10.89 -0.63
CA ILE A 10 22.64 12.21 -0.48
C ILE A 10 21.27 12.26 -1.18
N PRO A 11 21.14 11.84 -2.47
CA PRO A 11 19.84 11.76 -3.13
C PRO A 11 18.80 10.94 -2.36
N LEU A 12 19.19 9.79 -1.79
CA LEU A 12 18.28 8.93 -1.04
C LEU A 12 17.86 9.52 0.30
N PHE A 13 18.76 10.24 0.97
CA PHE A 13 18.42 10.99 2.17
C PHE A 13 17.40 12.09 1.88
N ILE A 14 17.62 12.85 0.79
CA ILE A 14 16.67 13.87 0.33
C ILE A 14 15.32 13.24 -0.01
N ALA A 15 15.31 12.13 -0.75
CA ALA A 15 14.08 11.42 -1.09
C ALA A 15 13.32 10.96 0.17
N SER A 16 14.01 10.41 1.17
CA SER A 16 13.38 10.04 2.44
C SER A 16 12.80 11.24 3.17
N ALA A 17 13.52 12.37 3.22
CA ALA A 17 13.01 13.59 3.85
C ALA A 17 11.76 14.13 3.12
N LEU A 18 11.74 14.06 1.78
CA LEU A 18 10.56 14.41 0.98
C LEU A 18 9.37 13.50 1.30
N PHE A 19 9.58 12.19 1.49
CA PHE A 19 8.50 11.29 1.90
C PHE A 19 7.99 11.57 3.33
N VAL A 20 8.85 12.04 4.24
CA VAL A 20 8.39 12.49 5.57
C VAL A 20 7.49 13.72 5.41
N VAL A 21 7.92 14.73 4.64
CA VAL A 21 7.09 15.92 4.38
C VAL A 21 5.76 15.51 3.72
N TRP A 22 5.82 14.62 2.74
CA TRP A 22 4.64 14.08 2.05
C TRP A 22 3.65 13.40 3.00
N ALA A 23 4.15 12.55 3.90
CA ALA A 23 3.33 11.87 4.90
C ALA A 23 2.70 12.85 5.91
N VAL A 24 3.42 13.91 6.29
CA VAL A 24 2.88 14.98 7.15
C VAL A 24 1.79 15.77 6.43
N LEU A 25 1.97 16.09 5.15
CA LEU A 25 0.94 16.77 4.34
C LEU A 25 -0.33 15.91 4.22
N ALA A 26 -0.18 14.60 4.01
CA ALA A 26 -1.29 13.66 4.03
C ALA A 26 -2.04 13.68 5.36
N LEU A 27 -1.31 13.64 6.47
CA LEU A 27 -1.89 13.72 7.82
C LEU A 27 -2.70 15.01 8.03
N MET A 28 -2.15 16.15 7.59
CA MET A 28 -2.83 17.44 7.69
C MET A 28 -4.12 17.51 6.86
N ASP A 29 -4.23 16.68 5.83
CA ASP A 29 -5.41 16.64 4.96
C ASP A 29 -6.56 15.81 5.54
N PHE A 30 -6.31 14.90 6.51
CA PHE A 30 -7.36 14.04 7.08
C PHE A 30 -8.53 14.80 7.70
N LYS A 31 -8.33 16.01 8.21
CA LYS A 31 -9.41 16.86 8.72
C LYS A 31 -10.46 17.22 7.65
N ASN A 32 -10.09 17.09 6.37
CA ASN A 32 -10.96 17.40 5.23
C ASN A 32 -11.67 16.15 4.69
N TYR A 33 -11.43 14.97 5.24
CA TYR A 33 -12.10 13.75 4.83
C TYR A 33 -13.50 13.71 5.43
N THR A 34 -14.44 13.23 4.64
CA THR A 34 -15.84 13.10 5.00
C THR A 34 -16.20 11.66 5.30
N TYR A 35 -17.29 11.49 6.03
CA TYR A 35 -17.80 10.21 6.47
C TYR A 35 -19.30 10.12 6.27
N LEU A 36 -19.74 8.96 5.79
CA LEU A 36 -21.14 8.64 5.56
C LEU A 36 -21.59 7.33 6.22
N GLY A 37 -20.64 6.45 6.59
CA GLY A 37 -20.92 5.22 7.35
C GLY A 37 -21.70 4.16 6.61
N HIS A 38 -21.20 3.75 5.44
CA HIS A 38 -21.73 2.62 4.69
C HIS A 38 -20.58 1.82 4.05
N GLU A 39 -20.81 0.54 3.81
CA GLU A 39 -19.94 -0.31 2.99
C GLU A 39 -20.74 -0.92 1.83
N LEU A 40 -20.04 -1.18 0.72
CA LEU A 40 -20.63 -1.76 -0.48
C LEU A 40 -19.93 -3.08 -0.83
N ASP A 41 -20.72 -4.08 -1.20
CA ASP A 41 -20.29 -5.25 -1.97
C ASP A 41 -20.72 -5.06 -3.43
N GLY A 42 -19.76 -4.64 -4.27
CA GLY A 42 -20.04 -4.14 -5.61
C GLY A 42 -20.86 -2.85 -5.55
N LEU A 43 -22.10 -2.90 -6.03
CA LEU A 43 -23.06 -1.78 -5.95
C LEU A 43 -24.13 -1.98 -4.86
N LYS A 44 -24.06 -3.07 -4.09
CA LYS A 44 -25.05 -3.36 -3.04
C LYS A 44 -24.52 -2.92 -1.68
N VAL A 45 -25.38 -2.33 -0.86
CA VAL A 45 -25.06 -1.98 0.52
C VAL A 45 -24.92 -3.25 1.34
N SER A 46 -23.70 -3.50 1.83
CA SER A 46 -23.38 -4.64 2.70
C SER A 46 -23.50 -4.28 4.17
N GLN A 47 -23.25 -3.03 4.53
CA GLN A 47 -23.29 -2.54 5.90
C GLN A 47 -23.67 -1.06 5.95
N VAL A 48 -24.38 -0.68 7.01
CA VAL A 48 -24.66 0.71 7.39
C VAL A 48 -24.28 0.87 8.85
N ASP A 49 -23.42 1.84 9.17
CA ASP A 49 -22.97 2.08 10.55
C ASP A 49 -24.10 2.74 11.36
N GLU A 50 -24.33 2.25 12.58
CA GLU A 50 -25.30 2.85 13.51
C GLU A 50 -24.91 4.29 13.85
N GLY A 51 -25.89 5.19 13.84
CA GLY A 51 -25.74 6.63 14.03
C GLY A 51 -25.05 7.36 12.87
N SER A 52 -24.88 6.72 11.71
CA SER A 52 -24.22 7.32 10.55
C SER A 52 -25.14 8.26 9.75
N PRO A 53 -24.57 9.17 8.94
CA PRO A 53 -25.36 9.98 8.02
C PRO A 53 -26.19 9.18 7.02
N MET A 54 -25.72 8.00 6.60
CA MET A 54 -26.47 7.13 5.70
C MET A 54 -27.64 6.45 6.38
N GLU A 55 -27.47 6.00 7.63
CA GLU A 55 -28.59 5.49 8.43
C GLU A 55 -29.65 6.57 8.63
N ALA A 56 -29.23 7.79 9.00
CA ALA A 56 -30.13 8.94 9.17
C ALA A 56 -30.86 9.33 7.88
N ALA A 57 -30.22 9.14 6.72
CA ALA A 57 -30.83 9.34 5.41
C ALA A 57 -31.75 8.18 4.98
N GLY A 58 -31.81 7.09 5.75
CA GLY A 58 -32.69 5.95 5.50
C GLY A 58 -32.10 4.86 4.61
N LEU A 59 -30.78 4.83 4.41
CA LEU A 59 -30.09 3.75 3.70
C LEU A 59 -30.23 2.42 4.46
N GLN A 60 -30.42 1.32 3.75
CA GLN A 60 -30.57 0.00 4.34
C GLN A 60 -29.63 -1.02 3.69
N VAL A 61 -29.22 -2.03 4.46
CA VAL A 61 -28.50 -3.19 3.93
C VAL A 61 -29.37 -3.87 2.87
N GLY A 62 -28.77 -4.18 1.73
CA GLY A 62 -29.44 -4.76 0.56
C GLY A 62 -29.86 -3.74 -0.50
N ASP A 63 -29.86 -2.44 -0.20
CA ASP A 63 -30.06 -1.39 -1.20
C ASP A 63 -29.01 -1.50 -2.31
N ARG A 64 -29.40 -1.25 -3.56
CA ARG A 64 -28.45 -1.13 -4.66
C ARG A 64 -28.23 0.34 -5.00
N LEU A 65 -26.99 0.79 -4.96
CA LEU A 65 -26.61 2.14 -5.33
C LEU A 65 -26.75 2.34 -6.86
N ILE A 66 -27.43 3.41 -7.27
CA ILE A 66 -27.72 3.72 -8.68
C ILE A 66 -27.00 4.99 -9.12
N SER A 67 -27.08 6.06 -8.34
CA SER A 67 -26.41 7.31 -8.67
C SER A 67 -25.97 8.08 -7.43
N TRP A 68 -24.99 8.97 -7.64
CA TRP A 68 -24.42 9.85 -6.65
C TRP A 68 -24.28 11.25 -7.22
N ASP A 69 -24.95 12.23 -6.61
CA ASP A 69 -25.03 13.62 -7.06
C ASP A 69 -25.37 13.74 -8.55
N GLY A 70 -26.35 12.94 -9.01
CA GLY A 70 -26.82 12.89 -10.39
C GLY A 70 -25.89 12.13 -11.36
N ILE A 71 -24.79 11.55 -10.89
CA ILE A 71 -23.87 10.74 -11.68
C ILE A 71 -24.16 9.27 -11.44
N ALA A 72 -24.44 8.51 -12.50
CA ALA A 72 -24.60 7.05 -12.41
C ALA A 72 -23.34 6.42 -11.80
N VAL A 73 -23.50 5.52 -10.83
CA VAL A 73 -22.34 4.99 -10.08
C VAL A 73 -21.41 4.10 -10.91
N GLU A 74 -21.93 3.58 -12.02
CA GLU A 74 -21.14 2.87 -13.04
C GLU A 74 -20.18 3.84 -13.78
N ASN A 75 -20.50 5.13 -13.84
CA ASN A 75 -19.64 6.17 -14.40
C ASN A 75 -18.56 6.63 -13.40
N THR A 76 -17.71 5.68 -13.02
CA THR A 76 -16.55 5.88 -12.13
C THR A 76 -15.66 7.03 -12.55
N LYS A 77 -15.56 7.33 -13.86
CA LYS A 77 -14.80 8.48 -14.38
C LYS A 77 -15.42 9.78 -13.89
N ALA A 78 -16.71 10.00 -14.15
CA ALA A 78 -17.38 11.25 -13.77
C ALA A 78 -17.40 11.43 -12.24
N LEU A 79 -17.53 10.34 -11.47
CA LEU A 79 -17.38 10.37 -10.01
C LEU A 79 -15.98 10.82 -9.58
N ASN A 80 -14.92 10.25 -10.17
CA ASN A 80 -13.53 10.61 -9.84
C ASN A 80 -13.12 12.03 -10.26
N GLN A 81 -13.91 12.66 -11.13
CA GLN A 81 -13.75 14.06 -11.54
C GLN A 81 -14.45 15.03 -10.59
N GLN A 82 -15.37 14.55 -9.75
CA GLN A 82 -15.98 15.38 -8.74
C GLN A 82 -14.93 15.91 -7.77
N LYS A 83 -15.15 17.15 -7.31
CA LYS A 83 -14.37 17.68 -6.20
C LYS A 83 -14.72 16.87 -4.96
N ARG A 84 -13.74 16.65 -4.08
CA ARG A 84 -14.01 16.07 -2.76
C ARG A 84 -15.17 16.81 -2.07
N SER A 85 -15.99 16.06 -1.37
CA SER A 85 -17.02 16.64 -0.51
C SER A 85 -16.41 17.31 0.72
N VAL A 86 -17.19 18.17 1.36
CA VAL A 86 -16.81 18.84 2.60
C VAL A 86 -17.78 18.50 3.71
N PRO A 87 -17.33 18.43 4.98
CA PRO A 87 -18.26 18.24 6.10
C PRO A 87 -19.37 19.30 6.11
N GLY A 88 -20.61 18.86 6.33
CA GLY A 88 -21.81 19.69 6.27
C GLY A 88 -22.44 19.84 4.88
N GLN A 89 -21.78 19.38 3.82
CA GLN A 89 -22.39 19.31 2.49
C GLN A 89 -23.43 18.19 2.43
N THR A 90 -24.54 18.41 1.74
CA THR A 90 -25.54 17.38 1.42
C THR A 90 -25.17 16.68 0.10
N ALA A 91 -25.27 15.36 0.07
CA ALA A 91 -25.24 14.58 -1.17
C ALA A 91 -26.66 14.17 -1.59
N VAL A 92 -26.86 13.91 -2.87
CA VAL A 92 -28.08 13.27 -3.39
C VAL A 92 -27.72 11.87 -3.87
N VAL A 93 -28.27 10.85 -3.20
CA VAL A 93 -27.95 9.45 -3.48
C VAL A 93 -29.23 8.75 -3.93
N VAL A 94 -29.19 8.11 -5.09
CA VAL A 94 -30.31 7.29 -5.56
C VAL A 94 -29.98 5.83 -5.38
N VAL A 95 -30.87 5.10 -4.72
CA VAL A 95 -30.77 3.66 -4.51
C VAL A 95 -31.99 2.95 -5.09
N GLU A 96 -31.83 1.69 -5.44
CA GLU A 96 -32.90 0.77 -5.78
C GLU A 96 -33.16 -0.15 -4.59
N ARG A 97 -34.41 -0.15 -4.10
CA ARG A 97 -34.90 -1.01 -3.02
C ARG A 97 -36.18 -1.68 -3.49
N ASN A 98 -36.20 -3.01 -3.50
CA ASN A 98 -37.36 -3.81 -3.95
C ASN A 98 -37.89 -3.42 -5.35
N GLY A 99 -37.01 -2.95 -6.24
CA GLY A 99 -37.36 -2.53 -7.61
C GLY A 99 -37.84 -1.08 -7.73
N GLU A 100 -37.94 -0.33 -6.63
CA GLU A 100 -38.25 1.10 -6.64
C GLU A 100 -36.99 1.94 -6.43
N GLN A 101 -36.90 3.09 -7.10
CA GLN A 101 -35.81 4.05 -6.87
C GLN A 101 -36.19 5.02 -5.76
N LEU A 102 -35.32 5.12 -4.74
CA LEU A 102 -35.45 6.02 -3.60
C LEU A 102 -34.32 7.04 -3.64
N GLU A 103 -34.66 8.31 -3.47
CA GLU A 103 -33.68 9.40 -3.31
C GLU A 103 -33.42 9.63 -1.82
N LEU A 104 -32.15 9.58 -1.42
CA LEU A 104 -31.66 9.79 -0.08
C LEU A 104 -30.75 11.02 -0.05
N THR A 105 -30.81 11.81 1.02
CA THR A 105 -30.09 13.09 1.13
C THR A 105 -29.17 13.16 2.35
N PRO A 106 -28.12 12.31 2.44
CA PRO A 106 -27.24 12.31 3.58
C PRO A 106 -26.38 13.58 3.65
N VAL A 107 -26.01 13.98 4.87
CA VAL A 107 -25.10 15.10 5.12
C VAL A 107 -23.73 14.56 5.51
N TYR A 108 -22.69 14.93 4.77
CA TYR A 108 -21.33 14.49 5.05
C TYR A 108 -20.87 14.91 6.46
N ALA A 109 -20.53 13.93 7.30
CA ALA A 109 -19.94 14.18 8.61
C ALA A 109 -18.41 14.30 8.51
N PRO A 110 -17.74 14.97 9.47
CA PRO A 110 -16.29 14.84 9.63
C PRO A 110 -15.88 13.39 9.89
N LEU A 111 -14.69 13.00 9.44
CA LEU A 111 -14.15 11.67 9.68
C LEU A 111 -14.10 11.33 11.20
N PRO A 112 -14.74 10.23 11.66
CA PRO A 112 -14.74 9.85 13.07
C PRO A 112 -13.35 9.59 13.64
N GLY A 113 -13.17 9.86 14.94
CA GLY A 113 -11.89 9.73 15.63
C GLY A 113 -11.26 8.33 15.59
N LYS A 114 -12.07 7.26 15.43
CA LYS A 114 -11.57 5.88 15.24
C LYS A 114 -10.63 5.79 14.02
N PHE A 115 -11.04 6.38 12.89
CA PHE A 115 -10.25 6.38 11.66
C PHE A 115 -8.99 7.25 11.76
N LEU A 116 -9.03 8.33 12.55
CA LEU A 116 -7.84 9.16 12.80
C LEU A 116 -6.74 8.35 13.51
N LYS A 117 -7.08 7.49 14.48
CA LYS A 117 -6.11 6.64 15.19
C LYS A 117 -5.39 5.67 14.25
N GLY A 118 -6.14 4.97 13.38
CA GLY A 118 -5.57 4.08 12.37
C GLY A 118 -4.62 4.81 11.42
N ASN A 119 -4.95 6.02 11.02
CA ASN A 119 -4.08 6.86 10.18
C ASN A 119 -2.77 7.25 10.89
N TYR A 120 -2.80 7.59 12.18
CA TYR A 120 -1.56 7.81 12.95
C TYR A 120 -0.71 6.54 13.05
N ALA A 121 -1.35 5.36 13.17
CA ALA A 121 -0.63 4.09 13.17
C ALA A 121 0.06 3.82 11.82
N VAL A 122 -0.61 4.10 10.70
CA VAL A 122 0.01 4.03 9.35
C VAL A 122 1.18 5.00 9.24
N LEU A 123 1.04 6.23 9.72
CA LEU A 123 2.14 7.20 9.71
C LEU A 123 3.34 6.71 10.54
N ALA A 124 3.10 6.19 11.75
CA ALA A 124 4.16 5.61 12.58
C ALA A 124 4.87 4.46 11.85
N MET A 125 4.11 3.59 11.17
CA MET A 125 4.68 2.53 10.34
C MET A 125 5.56 3.09 9.21
N VAL A 126 5.07 4.10 8.47
CA VAL A 126 5.82 4.77 7.41
C VAL A 126 7.15 5.32 7.95
N MET A 127 7.11 6.00 9.09
CA MET A 127 8.33 6.55 9.72
C MET A 127 9.33 5.45 10.07
N VAL A 128 8.88 4.27 10.51
CA VAL A 128 9.75 3.12 10.80
C VAL A 128 10.39 2.56 9.52
N PHE A 129 9.63 2.45 8.41
CA PHE A 129 10.17 2.02 7.12
C PHE A 129 11.23 3.00 6.60
N LEU A 130 10.93 4.30 6.61
CA LEU A 130 11.87 5.35 6.19
C LEU A 130 13.12 5.36 7.08
N LEU A 131 12.96 5.27 8.40
CA LEU A 131 14.05 5.24 9.37
C LEU A 131 15.00 4.07 9.11
N PHE A 132 14.49 2.82 9.09
CA PHE A 132 15.36 1.65 8.89
C PHE A 132 15.93 1.58 7.48
N GLY A 133 15.22 2.11 6.49
CA GLY A 133 15.75 2.26 5.13
C GLY A 133 16.96 3.18 5.09
N VAL A 134 16.87 4.38 5.68
CA VAL A 134 17.98 5.32 5.77
C VAL A 134 19.12 4.78 6.64
N LEU A 135 18.80 4.21 7.81
CA LEU A 135 19.79 3.62 8.71
C LEU A 135 20.61 2.55 8.00
N ALA A 136 19.99 1.67 7.21
CA ALA A 136 20.71 0.67 6.43
C ALA A 136 21.71 1.30 5.46
N LEU A 137 21.29 2.34 4.73
CA LEU A 137 22.13 3.04 3.75
C LEU A 137 23.33 3.76 4.37
N ILE A 138 23.18 4.29 5.59
CA ILE A 138 24.24 5.06 6.23
C ILE A 138 25.17 4.21 7.12
N SER A 139 24.65 3.16 7.73
CA SER A 139 25.39 2.36 8.72
C SER A 139 25.94 1.05 8.17
N ILE A 140 25.40 0.52 7.06
CA ILE A 140 25.78 -0.78 6.52
C ILE A 140 26.25 -0.64 5.07
N GLY A 141 27.56 -0.75 4.86
CA GLY A 141 28.20 -0.50 3.58
C GLY A 141 28.11 -1.62 2.53
N THR A 142 27.03 -2.41 2.49
CA THR A 142 26.89 -3.57 1.60
C THR A 142 25.85 -3.35 0.48
N ARG A 143 25.96 -4.10 -0.62
CA ARG A 143 24.94 -4.09 -1.70
C ARG A 143 23.56 -4.51 -1.21
N ALA A 144 23.50 -5.49 -0.31
CA ALA A 144 22.27 -5.94 0.31
C ALA A 144 21.58 -4.81 1.08
N ALA A 145 22.32 -4.08 1.93
CA ALA A 145 21.80 -2.95 2.66
C ALA A 145 21.33 -1.81 1.75
N PHE A 146 22.01 -1.61 0.60
CA PHE A 146 21.57 -0.66 -0.42
C PHE A 146 20.20 -1.02 -1.00
N PHE A 147 20.00 -2.28 -1.42
CA PHE A 147 18.71 -2.72 -1.95
C PHE A 147 17.61 -2.75 -0.89
N PHE A 148 17.92 -3.16 0.34
CA PHE A 148 16.98 -3.08 1.45
C PHE A 148 16.56 -1.63 1.74
N GLY A 149 17.52 -0.70 1.75
CA GLY A 149 17.25 0.72 1.93
C GLY A 149 16.31 1.28 0.89
N LEU A 150 16.54 0.95 -0.39
CA LEU A 150 15.65 1.33 -1.49
C LEU A 150 14.25 0.72 -1.35
N PHE A 151 14.16 -0.58 -1.03
CA PHE A 151 12.88 -1.23 -0.75
C PHE A 151 12.11 -0.50 0.35
N ALA A 152 12.74 -0.26 1.50
CA ALA A 152 12.08 0.34 2.65
C ALA A 152 11.67 1.79 2.42
N ILE A 153 12.52 2.59 1.75
CA ILE A 153 12.21 3.99 1.43
C ILE A 153 11.06 4.08 0.41
N LEU A 154 11.09 3.28 -0.65
CA LEU A 154 10.05 3.32 -1.69
C LEU A 154 8.71 2.77 -1.18
N LEU A 155 8.74 1.68 -0.40
CA LEU A 155 7.53 1.15 0.21
C LEU A 155 6.96 2.13 1.24
N GLY A 156 7.81 2.76 2.07
CA GLY A 156 7.40 3.82 2.98
C GLY A 156 6.77 5.01 2.25
N GLY A 157 7.37 5.43 1.14
CA GLY A 157 6.81 6.47 0.26
C GLY A 157 5.44 6.09 -0.32
N PHE A 158 5.27 4.86 -0.80
CA PHE A 158 3.96 4.37 -1.25
C PHE A 158 2.92 4.35 -0.10
N LEU A 159 3.30 3.83 1.07
CA LEU A 159 2.42 3.70 2.22
C LEU A 159 1.99 5.05 2.81
N SER A 160 2.75 6.11 2.55
CA SER A 160 2.47 7.44 3.09
C SER A 160 1.24 8.12 2.51
N ARG A 161 0.71 7.66 1.35
CA ARG A 161 -0.52 8.11 0.66
C ARG A 161 -0.66 9.63 0.62
N GLY A 162 -0.35 10.26 -0.51
CA GLY A 162 -0.23 11.72 -0.60
C GLY A 162 -1.46 12.56 -0.20
N PRO A 163 -1.29 13.89 -0.04
CA PRO A 163 -2.42 14.79 0.17
C PRO A 163 -3.36 14.81 -1.05
N TYR A 164 -4.62 15.19 -0.84
CA TYR A 164 -5.56 15.37 -1.95
C TYR A 164 -5.13 16.50 -2.91
N PHE A 165 -5.17 16.21 -4.21
CA PHE A 165 -5.00 17.21 -5.27
C PHE A 165 -6.33 17.54 -5.93
N ALA A 166 -6.71 18.81 -5.98
CA ALA A 166 -7.92 19.25 -6.68
C ALA A 166 -7.82 19.09 -8.21
N SER A 167 -6.61 19.20 -8.76
CA SER A 167 -6.34 18.99 -10.19
C SER A 167 -6.33 17.50 -10.53
N GLU A 168 -7.16 17.10 -11.50
CA GLU A 168 -7.19 15.72 -12.03
C GLU A 168 -5.85 15.30 -12.61
N ILE A 169 -5.17 16.20 -13.34
CA ILE A 169 -3.86 15.92 -13.93
C ILE A 169 -2.83 15.60 -12.84
N LEU A 170 -2.80 16.38 -11.75
CA LEU A 170 -1.91 16.10 -10.64
C LEU A 170 -2.25 14.78 -9.95
N ARG A 171 -3.55 14.48 -9.72
CA ARG A 171 -3.97 13.18 -9.17
C ARG A 171 -3.46 12.03 -10.05
N ASN A 172 -3.62 12.11 -11.37
CA ASN A 172 -3.18 11.06 -12.28
C ASN A 172 -1.65 10.88 -12.27
N ILE A 173 -0.89 11.98 -12.24
CA ILE A 173 0.59 11.94 -12.13
C ILE A 173 1.01 11.26 -10.83
N PHE A 174 0.41 11.62 -9.70
CA PHE A 174 0.76 11.04 -8.41
C PHE A 174 0.30 9.58 -8.28
N ASN A 175 -0.85 9.20 -8.84
CA ASN A 175 -1.27 7.80 -8.92
C ASN A 175 -0.24 6.95 -9.68
N VAL A 176 0.24 7.44 -10.83
CA VAL A 176 1.31 6.78 -11.60
C VAL A 176 2.58 6.67 -10.76
N LEU A 177 2.97 7.74 -10.06
CA LEU A 177 4.14 7.74 -9.20
C LEU A 177 4.01 6.70 -8.07
N GLU A 178 2.86 6.63 -7.39
CA GLU A 178 2.59 5.64 -6.33
C GLU A 178 2.67 4.20 -6.86
N ILE A 179 2.14 3.92 -8.06
CA ILE A 179 2.28 2.61 -8.72
C ILE A 179 3.75 2.27 -8.96
N TRP A 180 4.56 3.23 -9.43
CA TRP A 180 6.00 3.02 -9.61
C TRP A 180 6.73 2.80 -8.29
N LEU A 181 6.41 3.56 -7.24
CA LEU A 181 6.98 3.34 -5.90
C LEU A 181 6.70 1.91 -5.43
N LEU A 182 5.46 1.46 -5.56
CA LEU A 182 5.05 0.11 -5.18
C LEU A 182 5.79 -0.96 -5.99
N LEU A 183 5.72 -0.90 -7.32
CA LEU A 183 6.35 -1.88 -8.20
C LEU A 183 7.87 -1.96 -7.98
N LEU A 184 8.54 -0.81 -7.90
CA LEU A 184 9.99 -0.77 -7.70
C LEU A 184 10.39 -1.25 -6.30
N SER A 185 9.58 -0.97 -5.27
CA SER A 185 9.87 -1.47 -3.91
C SER A 185 10.00 -3.00 -3.91
N PHE A 186 9.09 -3.73 -4.57
CA PHE A 186 9.13 -5.18 -4.66
C PHE A 186 10.29 -5.70 -5.52
N VAL A 187 10.66 -4.99 -6.59
CA VAL A 187 11.88 -5.29 -7.36
C VAL A 187 13.11 -5.20 -6.47
N PHE A 188 13.20 -4.15 -5.63
CA PHE A 188 14.31 -3.97 -4.70
C PHE A 188 14.29 -4.98 -3.55
N LEU A 189 13.12 -5.44 -3.11
CA LEU A 189 12.99 -6.54 -2.16
C LEU A 189 13.60 -7.84 -2.73
N ILE A 190 13.29 -8.17 -3.98
CA ILE A 190 13.93 -9.32 -4.66
C ILE A 190 15.44 -9.12 -4.76
N LYS A 191 15.89 -7.93 -5.17
CA LYS A 191 17.33 -7.65 -5.26
C LYS A 191 18.02 -7.77 -3.91
N PHE A 192 17.39 -7.33 -2.82
CA PHE A 192 17.89 -7.52 -1.47
C PHE A 192 18.05 -9.01 -1.13
N LEU A 193 16.98 -9.79 -1.29
CA LEU A 193 16.97 -11.23 -0.98
C LEU A 193 17.88 -12.07 -1.88
N MET A 194 18.24 -11.58 -3.07
CA MET A 194 19.24 -12.20 -3.94
C MET A 194 20.69 -11.83 -3.59
N ASN A 195 20.89 -10.78 -2.80
CA ASN A 195 22.21 -10.31 -2.37
C ASN A 195 22.50 -10.61 -0.89
N TYR A 196 21.56 -11.24 -0.18
CA TYR A 196 21.66 -11.58 1.24
C TYR A 196 21.04 -12.95 1.50
N PRO A 197 21.70 -13.88 2.24
CA PRO A 197 22.99 -13.75 2.92
C PRO A 197 24.23 -13.89 2.04
N SER A 198 24.04 -14.25 0.76
CA SER A 198 25.09 -14.40 -0.25
C SER A 198 24.54 -13.99 -1.62
N SER A 199 25.44 -13.52 -2.49
CA SER A 199 25.07 -13.04 -3.82
C SER A 199 24.79 -14.20 -4.78
N ARG A 200 23.69 -14.12 -5.53
CA ARG A 200 23.38 -15.04 -6.64
C ARG A 200 23.94 -14.50 -7.96
N ASN A 201 24.91 -15.20 -8.56
CA ASN A 201 25.63 -14.76 -9.77
C ASN A 201 24.73 -14.56 -11.01
N TRP A 202 23.64 -15.31 -11.14
CA TRP A 202 22.75 -15.17 -12.29
C TRP A 202 21.91 -13.89 -12.26
N ALA A 203 21.67 -13.29 -11.08
CA ALA A 203 20.85 -12.08 -10.94
C ALA A 203 21.49 -10.84 -11.60
N SER A 204 22.79 -10.88 -11.89
CA SER A 204 23.54 -9.86 -12.63
C SER A 204 23.61 -10.13 -14.14
N SER A 205 23.27 -11.33 -14.61
CA SER A 205 23.19 -11.65 -16.04
C SER A 205 22.14 -10.80 -16.77
N ARG A 206 22.24 -10.70 -18.10
CA ARG A 206 21.25 -10.01 -18.94
C ARG A 206 19.85 -10.57 -18.73
N THR A 207 19.71 -11.90 -18.78
CA THR A 207 18.44 -12.60 -18.54
C THR A 207 17.92 -12.35 -17.14
N GLY A 208 18.78 -12.43 -16.11
CA GLY A 208 18.39 -12.14 -14.73
C GLY A 208 17.86 -10.73 -14.54
N LYS A 209 18.45 -9.73 -15.20
CA LYS A 209 17.93 -8.35 -15.17
C LYS A 209 16.53 -8.28 -15.79
N TRP A 210 16.29 -8.91 -16.94
CA TRP A 210 14.97 -8.93 -17.57
C TRP A 210 13.90 -9.61 -16.71
N VAL A 211 14.22 -10.74 -16.07
CA VAL A 211 13.28 -11.45 -15.20
C VAL A 211 12.91 -10.62 -13.97
N ILE A 212 13.88 -9.90 -13.38
CA ILE A 212 13.66 -9.14 -12.14
C ILE A 212 13.01 -7.78 -12.39
N TRP A 213 13.36 -7.09 -13.47
CA TRP A 213 12.85 -5.73 -13.75
C TRP A 213 11.70 -5.72 -14.75
N GLY A 214 11.73 -6.64 -15.72
CA GLY A 214 10.83 -6.64 -16.87
C GLY A 214 9.35 -6.57 -16.50
N PRO A 215 8.83 -7.47 -15.65
CA PRO A 215 7.40 -7.46 -15.30
C PRO A 215 6.94 -6.13 -14.67
N ALA A 216 7.77 -5.54 -13.79
CA ALA A 216 7.46 -4.28 -13.14
C ALA A 216 7.56 -3.09 -14.12
N VAL A 217 8.59 -3.06 -14.96
CA VAL A 217 8.81 -1.96 -15.92
C VAL A 217 7.76 -1.98 -17.02
N VAL A 218 7.46 -3.16 -17.58
CA VAL A 218 6.45 -3.30 -18.65
C VAL A 218 5.08 -2.88 -18.11
N LEU A 219 4.69 -3.39 -16.95
CA LEU A 219 3.41 -3.01 -16.34
C LEU A 219 3.39 -1.52 -15.96
N GLY A 220 4.46 -1.01 -15.34
CA GLY A 220 4.54 0.40 -14.94
C GLY A 220 4.43 1.34 -16.13
N VAL A 221 5.12 1.07 -17.24
CA VAL A 221 5.02 1.88 -18.47
C VAL A 221 3.64 1.78 -19.08
N PHE A 222 3.07 0.56 -19.15
CA PHE A 222 1.72 0.35 -19.67
C PHE A 222 0.68 1.11 -18.85
N VAL A 223 0.70 0.98 -17.52
CA VAL A 223 -0.24 1.68 -16.64
C VAL A 223 -0.03 3.20 -16.68
N SER A 224 1.23 3.67 -16.75
CA SER A 224 1.52 5.11 -16.94
C SER A 224 0.88 5.63 -18.21
N TYR A 225 0.99 4.88 -19.31
CA TYR A 225 0.39 5.26 -20.58
C TYR A 225 -1.13 5.38 -20.47
N LEU A 226 -1.76 4.41 -19.80
CA LEU A 226 -3.20 4.43 -19.58
C LEU A 226 -3.65 5.63 -18.74
N PHE A 227 -3.02 5.86 -17.60
CA PHE A 227 -3.43 6.96 -16.71
C PHE A 227 -3.16 8.35 -17.29
N LEU A 228 -2.10 8.52 -18.09
CA LEU A 228 -1.68 9.83 -18.60
C LEU A 228 -2.24 10.17 -19.98
N PHE A 229 -2.42 9.18 -20.86
CA PHE A 229 -2.79 9.41 -22.26
C PHE A 229 -4.10 8.74 -22.66
N MET A 230 -4.59 7.76 -21.90
CA MET A 230 -5.88 7.11 -22.12
C MET A 230 -6.76 7.09 -20.86
N PRO A 231 -7.04 8.27 -20.26
CA PRO A 231 -7.92 8.34 -19.09
C PRO A 231 -9.31 7.75 -19.40
N ASP A 232 -9.72 7.76 -20.68
CA ASP A 232 -11.00 7.24 -21.18
C ASP A 232 -10.90 5.80 -21.71
N SER A 233 -9.91 5.06 -21.24
CA SER A 233 -9.75 3.64 -21.52
C SER A 233 -11.03 2.85 -21.23
N THR A 234 -11.31 1.88 -22.11
CA THR A 234 -12.51 1.03 -22.00
C THR A 234 -12.55 0.28 -20.67
N GLU A 235 -13.74 -0.08 -20.20
CA GLU A 235 -13.92 -0.86 -18.97
C GLU A 235 -13.10 -2.16 -18.96
N GLY A 236 -12.98 -2.82 -20.13
CA GLY A 236 -12.14 -4.01 -20.29
C GLY A 236 -10.66 -3.74 -20.01
N LEU A 237 -10.13 -2.60 -20.47
CA LEU A 237 -8.73 -2.24 -20.27
C LEU A 237 -8.42 -1.90 -18.81
N ARG A 238 -9.35 -1.19 -18.14
CA ARG A 238 -9.26 -0.90 -16.70
C ARG A 238 -9.35 -2.18 -15.86
N SER A 239 -10.29 -3.07 -16.19
CA SER A 239 -10.42 -4.38 -15.55
C SER A 239 -9.14 -5.21 -15.69
N MET A 240 -8.52 -5.18 -16.86
CA MET A 240 -7.24 -5.84 -17.08
C MET A 240 -6.14 -5.28 -16.18
N VAL A 241 -6.03 -3.95 -16.01
CA VAL A 241 -5.06 -3.33 -15.08
C VAL A 241 -5.34 -3.74 -13.64
N ASN A 242 -6.60 -3.72 -13.22
CA ASN A 242 -7.03 -4.10 -11.88
C ASN A 242 -6.72 -5.56 -11.55
N LEU A 243 -6.58 -6.42 -12.56
CA LEU A 243 -6.14 -7.81 -12.41
C LEU A 243 -4.61 -7.96 -12.49
N LEU A 244 -3.97 -7.29 -13.45
CA LEU A 244 -2.53 -7.43 -13.70
C LEU A 244 -1.68 -6.87 -12.58
N LEU A 245 -2.03 -5.71 -12.02
CA LEU A 245 -1.26 -5.10 -10.94
C LEU A 245 -1.16 -6.00 -9.70
N PRO A 246 -2.26 -6.45 -9.07
CA PRO A 246 -2.16 -7.36 -7.95
C PRO A 246 -1.54 -8.71 -8.32
N ALA A 247 -1.77 -9.24 -9.53
CA ALA A 247 -1.13 -10.48 -9.97
C ALA A 247 0.40 -10.36 -10.04
N ILE A 248 0.94 -9.25 -10.57
CA ILE A 248 2.37 -8.99 -10.61
C ILE A 248 2.94 -8.78 -9.21
N LEU A 249 2.24 -8.06 -8.33
CA LEU A 249 2.66 -7.88 -6.95
C LEU A 249 2.68 -9.20 -6.18
N LEU A 250 1.64 -10.03 -6.36
CA LEU A 250 1.57 -11.37 -5.79
C LEU A 250 2.73 -12.24 -6.28
N PHE A 251 3.05 -12.18 -7.58
CA PHE A 251 4.21 -12.87 -8.13
C PHE A 251 5.51 -12.45 -7.42
N TYR A 252 5.77 -11.15 -7.25
CA TYR A 252 6.96 -10.67 -6.53
C TYR A 252 6.93 -11.06 -5.04
N PHE A 253 5.77 -11.00 -4.39
CA PHE A 253 5.61 -11.34 -2.99
C PHE A 253 5.88 -12.83 -2.74
N VAL A 254 5.27 -13.72 -3.53
CA VAL A 254 5.52 -15.17 -3.47
C VAL A 254 6.99 -15.46 -3.76
N TRP A 255 7.57 -14.79 -4.75
CA TRP A 255 8.99 -14.97 -5.06
C TRP A 255 9.90 -14.52 -3.92
N ALA A 256 9.58 -13.41 -3.24
CA ALA A 256 10.30 -12.94 -2.05
C ALA A 256 10.23 -13.98 -0.91
N ILE A 257 9.05 -14.54 -0.63
CA ILE A 257 8.89 -15.62 0.36
C ILE A 257 9.76 -16.82 -0.01
N VAL A 258 9.69 -17.29 -1.25
CA VAL A 258 10.49 -18.42 -1.75
C VAL A 258 11.99 -18.15 -1.60
N LEU A 259 12.46 -16.97 -1.97
CA LEU A 259 13.87 -16.59 -1.81
C LEU A 259 14.29 -16.59 -0.34
N MET A 260 13.47 -16.01 0.53
CA MET A 260 13.75 -15.95 1.96
C MET A 260 13.80 -17.35 2.58
N MET A 261 12.85 -18.23 2.24
CA MET A 261 12.85 -19.63 2.68
C MET A 261 14.06 -20.39 2.13
N GLN A 262 14.39 -20.25 0.84
CA GLN A 262 15.57 -20.88 0.25
C GLN A 262 16.85 -20.44 0.95
N ASN A 263 16.98 -19.14 1.24
CA ASN A 263 18.15 -18.59 1.92
C ASN A 263 18.28 -19.15 3.34
N TYR A 264 17.17 -19.32 4.06
CA TYR A 264 17.16 -19.93 5.38
C TYR A 264 17.49 -21.44 5.33
N LEU A 265 16.79 -22.20 4.49
CA LEU A 265 16.90 -23.66 4.43
C LEU A 265 18.30 -24.10 3.99
N LYS A 266 18.92 -23.38 3.04
CA LYS A 266 20.29 -23.68 2.56
C LYS A 266 21.40 -23.27 3.53
N ALA A 267 21.13 -22.37 4.47
CA ALA A 267 22.13 -21.93 5.43
C ALA A 267 22.33 -22.96 6.56
N SER A 268 23.57 -23.10 7.03
CA SER A 268 23.90 -23.87 8.23
C SER A 268 23.25 -23.25 9.48
N ALA A 269 23.13 -24.00 10.59
CA ALA A 269 22.60 -23.47 11.84
C ALA A 269 23.41 -22.27 12.35
N GLU A 270 24.74 -22.34 12.19
CA GLU A 270 25.65 -21.25 12.53
C GLU A 270 25.45 -20.02 11.64
N ASP A 271 25.36 -20.21 10.32
CA ASP A 271 25.10 -19.13 9.36
C ASP A 271 23.75 -18.45 9.61
N ARG A 272 22.70 -19.24 9.92
CA ARG A 272 21.37 -18.70 10.25
C ARG A 272 21.43 -17.76 11.45
N LYS A 273 22.20 -18.13 12.47
CA LYS A 273 22.38 -17.32 13.70
C LYS A 273 23.24 -16.09 13.42
N LYS A 274 24.41 -16.27 12.80
CA LYS A 274 25.37 -15.20 12.50
C LYS A 274 24.78 -14.15 11.56
N LYS A 275 24.04 -14.58 10.53
CA LYS A 275 23.40 -13.71 9.53
C LYS A 275 21.92 -13.42 9.83
N GLY A 276 21.46 -13.66 11.06
CA GLY A 276 20.11 -13.29 11.49
C GLY A 276 18.95 -13.76 10.59
N LEU A 277 19.08 -14.86 9.86
CA LEU A 277 18.05 -15.31 8.90
C LEU A 277 16.74 -15.69 9.61
N GLY A 278 16.85 -16.27 10.81
CA GLY A 278 15.69 -16.55 11.67
C GLY A 278 14.96 -15.28 12.11
N LEU A 279 15.68 -14.17 12.35
CA LEU A 279 15.05 -12.89 12.70
C LEU A 279 14.21 -12.36 11.54
N MET A 280 14.74 -12.43 10.31
CA MET A 280 14.00 -11.99 9.13
C MET A 280 12.70 -12.78 8.95
N LEU A 281 12.78 -14.12 9.04
CA LEU A 281 11.59 -14.98 8.96
C LEU A 281 10.57 -14.62 10.04
N MET A 282 11.02 -14.51 11.30
CA MET A 282 10.12 -14.17 12.40
C MET A 282 9.50 -12.78 12.24
N GLY A 283 10.25 -11.79 11.75
CA GLY A 283 9.71 -10.45 11.49
C GLY A 283 8.63 -10.44 10.42
N VAL A 284 8.76 -11.26 9.37
CA VAL A 284 7.71 -11.43 8.35
C VAL A 284 6.51 -12.18 8.93
N VAL A 285 6.72 -13.32 9.59
CA VAL A 285 5.62 -14.11 10.18
C VAL A 285 4.82 -13.26 11.17
N LEU A 286 5.49 -12.65 12.15
CA LEU A 286 4.83 -11.82 13.15
C LEU A 286 4.27 -10.53 12.55
N GLY A 287 4.88 -10.00 11.49
CA GLY A 287 4.40 -8.81 10.79
C GLY A 287 3.04 -9.04 10.12
N PHE A 288 2.85 -10.19 9.48
CA PHE A 288 1.59 -10.53 8.82
C PHE A 288 0.57 -11.23 9.72
N LEU A 289 1.00 -11.87 10.82
CA LEU A 289 0.15 -12.75 11.62
C LEU A 289 -1.16 -12.09 12.10
N PRO A 290 -1.18 -10.90 12.69
CA PRO A 290 -2.44 -10.28 13.14
C PRO A 290 -3.40 -9.99 11.99
N ILE A 291 -2.87 -9.55 10.84
CA ILE A 291 -3.70 -9.30 9.64
C ILE A 291 -4.29 -10.60 9.11
N VAL A 292 -3.49 -11.67 9.04
CA VAL A 292 -3.97 -12.99 8.60
C VAL A 292 -5.05 -13.52 9.54
N ILE A 293 -4.89 -13.35 10.86
CA ILE A 293 -5.92 -13.70 11.85
C ILE A 293 -7.18 -12.86 11.64
N GLY A 294 -7.05 -11.54 11.47
CA GLY A 294 -8.17 -10.64 11.22
C GLY A 294 -8.96 -11.01 9.97
N ILE A 295 -8.27 -11.28 8.86
CA ILE A 295 -8.89 -11.75 7.62
C ILE A 295 -9.58 -13.10 7.84
N ALA A 296 -8.92 -14.07 8.49
CA ALA A 296 -9.50 -15.38 8.73
C ALA A 296 -10.78 -15.32 9.58
N VAL A 297 -10.80 -14.46 10.61
CA VAL A 297 -11.98 -14.24 11.45
C VAL A 297 -13.08 -13.57 10.64
N ASN A 298 -12.78 -12.51 9.88
CA ASN A 298 -13.76 -11.80 9.06
C ASN A 298 -14.40 -12.70 7.97
N VAL A 299 -13.64 -13.66 7.43
CA VAL A 299 -14.15 -14.67 6.49
C VAL A 299 -15.10 -15.67 7.17
N ILE A 300 -14.86 -16.01 8.44
CA ILE A 300 -15.73 -16.93 9.20
C ILE A 300 -16.98 -16.19 9.69
N ASP A 301 -16.82 -14.99 10.23
CA ASP A 301 -17.87 -14.13 10.75
C ASP A 301 -17.46 -12.66 10.64
N ALA A 302 -18.06 -11.95 9.69
CA ALA A 302 -17.78 -10.54 9.43
C ALA A 302 -18.29 -9.60 10.55
N THR A 303 -19.14 -10.09 11.46
CA THR A 303 -19.67 -9.27 12.57
C THR A 303 -18.70 -9.20 13.76
N VAL A 304 -17.69 -10.07 13.79
CA VAL A 304 -16.71 -10.12 14.88
C VAL A 304 -15.67 -9.02 14.69
N VAL A 305 -15.69 -8.05 15.59
CA VAL A 305 -14.64 -7.03 15.71
C VAL A 305 -13.56 -7.54 16.68
N LEU A 306 -12.35 -7.74 16.18
CA LEU A 306 -11.24 -8.19 17.02
C LEU A 306 -10.67 -7.02 17.84
N PRO A 307 -10.32 -7.23 19.12
CA PRO A 307 -9.70 -6.19 19.92
C PRO A 307 -8.39 -5.67 19.29
N GLY A 308 -8.34 -4.36 19.08
CA GLY A 308 -7.13 -3.65 18.62
C GLY A 308 -6.78 -3.86 17.14
N ASP A 309 -7.73 -4.32 16.32
CA ASP A 309 -7.61 -4.43 14.87
C ASP A 309 -7.10 -3.14 14.18
N ASP A 310 -7.51 -1.97 14.69
CA ASP A 310 -7.01 -0.64 14.32
C ASP A 310 -5.46 -0.53 14.31
N PHE A 311 -4.79 -1.35 15.11
CA PHE A 311 -3.34 -1.31 15.32
C PHE A 311 -2.60 -2.51 14.72
N TYR A 312 -3.29 -3.46 14.08
CA TYR A 312 -2.65 -4.66 13.52
C TYR A 312 -1.61 -4.30 12.45
N ILE A 313 -1.85 -3.20 11.73
CA ILE A 313 -0.90 -2.68 10.74
C ILE A 313 0.47 -2.32 11.35
N LEU A 314 0.55 -1.98 12.64
CA LEU A 314 1.84 -1.67 13.28
C LEU A 314 2.77 -2.87 13.34
N PHE A 315 2.26 -4.11 13.29
CA PHE A 315 3.12 -5.29 13.27
C PHE A 315 3.98 -5.36 12.01
N PHE A 316 3.55 -4.72 10.90
CA PHE A 316 4.37 -4.63 9.68
C PHE A 316 5.72 -3.93 9.92
N THR A 317 5.84 -3.11 10.97
CA THR A 317 7.11 -2.48 11.38
C THR A 317 8.18 -3.49 11.78
N LEU A 318 7.79 -4.72 12.16
CA LEU A 318 8.71 -5.81 12.46
C LEU A 318 9.51 -6.25 11.23
N ILE A 319 8.98 -6.05 10.01
CA ILE A 319 9.65 -6.41 8.77
C ILE A 319 10.94 -5.57 8.56
N PRO A 320 10.87 -4.23 8.42
CA PRO A 320 12.08 -3.43 8.21
C PRO A 320 13.02 -3.48 9.43
N LEU A 321 12.49 -3.55 10.65
CA LEU A 321 13.29 -3.71 11.87
C LEU A 321 14.11 -5.02 11.84
N SER A 322 13.45 -6.16 11.61
CA SER A 322 14.13 -7.46 11.60
C SER A 322 15.15 -7.58 10.48
N PHE A 323 14.86 -7.04 9.30
CA PHE A 323 15.76 -7.05 8.15
C PHE A 323 17.00 -6.20 8.42
N PHE A 324 16.83 -5.01 9.00
CA PHE A 324 17.95 -4.17 9.41
C PHE A 324 18.83 -4.86 10.47
N LEU A 325 18.22 -5.45 11.50
CA LEU A 325 18.95 -6.16 12.54
C LEU A 325 19.72 -7.38 12.00
N ALA A 326 19.13 -8.13 11.08
CA ALA A 326 19.79 -9.24 10.41
C ALA A 326 20.99 -8.75 9.57
N LEU A 327 20.79 -7.72 8.75
CA LEU A 327 21.87 -7.08 7.99
C LEU A 327 23.03 -6.64 8.88
N ARG A 328 22.72 -5.97 10.01
CA ARG A 328 23.72 -5.50 10.96
C ARG A 328 24.51 -6.66 11.58
N ARG A 329 23.82 -7.72 12.03
CA ARG A 329 24.46 -8.94 12.55
C ARG A 329 25.34 -9.63 11.53
N GLY A 330 24.90 -9.69 10.27
CA GLY A 330 25.67 -10.32 9.20
C GLY A 330 26.97 -9.60 8.82
N THR A 331 27.16 -8.36 9.30
CA THR A 331 28.36 -7.54 9.05
C THR A 331 29.29 -7.39 10.25
N THR A 332 28.85 -7.80 11.44
CA THR A 332 29.64 -7.85 12.69
C THR A 332 30.21 -9.25 12.89
#